data_AF-A0A2N2FE45-F1
#
_entry.id   AF-A0A2N2FE45-F1
#
_cell.length_a   1.000
_cell.length_b   1.000
_cell.length_c   1.000
_cell.angle_alpha   90.00
_cell.angle_beta   90.00
_cell.angle_gamma   90.00
#
_symmetry.space_group_name_H-M   'P 1'
#
loop_
_entity.id
_entity.type
_entity.pdbx_description
1 polymer ?
#
loop_
_entity_poly.entity_id
_entity_poly.type
_entity_poly.pdbx_seq_one_letter_code
_entity_poly.pdbx_strand_id
1 'polypeptide(L)'
;NVVEAATAKEAYKYSTFHTFNVVVVNENFDIGKDGINQVLRYFEGLPMPDRRKIFIVLISSTFATMDYMHTLNKSVNLIINADEISGMGMILTREMEENEYFYHVFKDYQRKFGKLEE
;
A
#
# COMPACT_ATOMS: atom_id res chain seq x y z
N ASN A 1 10.87 0.64 -11.79
CA ASN A 1 12.00 0.87 -10.86
C ASN A 1 11.58 0.45 -9.47
N VAL A 2 12.40 -0.35 -8.80
CA VAL A 2 12.18 -0.77 -7.40
C VAL A 2 13.11 0.06 -6.52
N VAL A 3 12.60 0.55 -5.40
CA VAL A 3 13.36 1.30 -4.40
C VAL A 3 13.17 0.61 -3.06
N GLU A 4 14.28 0.32 -2.38
CA GLU A 4 14.29 -0.34 -1.07
C GLU A 4 14.73 0.66 -0.01
N ALA A 5 14.01 0.69 1.11
CA ALA A 5 14.33 1.51 2.27
C ALA A 5 14.83 0.61 3.40
N ALA A 6 15.96 0.96 4.02
CA ALA A 6 16.49 0.23 5.16
C ALA A 6 15.85 0.67 6.48
N THR A 7 15.24 1.86 6.53
CA THR A 7 14.61 2.43 7.72
C THR A 7 13.30 3.15 7.36
N ALA A 8 12.42 3.35 8.35
CA ALA A 8 11.22 4.15 8.22
C ALA A 8 11.52 5.60 7.81
N LYS A 9 12.66 6.15 8.26
CA LYS A 9 13.12 7.49 7.88
C LYS A 9 13.43 7.58 6.38
N GLU A 10 14.07 6.55 5.82
CA GLU A 10 14.31 6.48 4.38
C GLU A 10 13.02 6.28 3.60
N ALA A 11 12.13 5.39 4.06
CA ALA A 11 10.84 5.16 3.42
C ALA A 11 10.01 6.46 3.36
N TYR A 12 9.99 7.24 4.44
CA TYR A 12 9.35 8.55 4.49
C TYR A 12 9.98 9.53 3.48
N LYS A 13 11.33 9.59 3.44
CA LYS A 13 12.05 10.44 2.50
C LYS A 13 11.67 10.09 1.06
N TYR A 14 11.70 8.81 0.69
CA TYR A 14 11.36 8.38 -0.66
C TYR A 14 9.91 8.71 -1.03
N SER A 15 8.98 8.45 -0.11
CA SER A 15 7.55 8.73 -0.32
C SER A 15 7.24 10.22 -0.44
N THR A 16 8.09 11.08 0.10
CA THR A 16 7.97 12.54 -0.05
C THR A 16 8.37 13.02 -1.45
N PHE A 17 9.36 12.36 -2.08
CA PHE A 17 9.87 12.77 -3.39
C PHE A 17 9.22 12.04 -4.56
N HIS A 18 8.62 10.86 -4.32
CA HIS A 18 8.03 10.03 -5.36
C HIS A 18 6.71 9.44 -4.90
N THR A 19 5.70 9.48 -5.78
CA THR A 19 4.48 8.70 -5.61
C THR A 19 4.75 7.27 -6.05
N PHE A 20 4.56 6.31 -5.15
CA PHE A 20 4.67 4.89 -5.48
C PHE A 20 3.29 4.32 -5.81
N ASN A 21 3.16 3.65 -6.96
CA ASN A 21 1.93 2.93 -7.29
C ASN A 21 1.74 1.70 -6.39
N VAL A 22 2.83 1.08 -5.95
CA VAL A 22 2.84 -0.09 -5.06
C VAL A 22 3.85 0.12 -3.95
N VAL A 23 3.44 -0.15 -2.71
CA VAL A 23 4.31 -0.19 -1.54
C VAL A 23 4.15 -1.55 -0.88
N VAL A 24 5.26 -2.28 -0.71
CA VAL A 24 5.29 -3.55 0.01
C VAL A 24 6.02 -3.33 1.32
N VAL A 25 5.39 -3.67 2.44
CA VAL A 25 5.93 -3.42 3.78
C VAL A 25 5.74 -4.63 4.67
N ASN A 26 6.79 -5.01 5.40
CA ASN A 26 6.68 -6.04 6.44
C ASN A 26 6.01 -5.45 7.68
N GLU A 27 5.13 -6.23 8.32
CA GLU A 27 4.42 -5.79 9.52
C GLU A 27 5.36 -5.29 10.61
N ASN A 28 6.53 -5.93 10.76
CA ASN A 28 7.55 -5.64 11.77
C ASN A 28 8.68 -4.73 11.27
N PHE A 29 8.53 -4.09 10.11
CA PHE A 29 9.56 -3.22 9.54
C PHE A 29 9.82 -1.98 10.42
N ASP A 30 11.07 -1.83 10.86
CA ASP A 30 11.58 -0.70 11.66
C ASP A 30 10.65 -0.28 12.81
N ILE A 31 10.07 -1.28 13.49
CA ILE A 31 9.21 -1.06 14.66
C ILE A 31 10.05 -0.62 15.85
N GLY A 32 9.67 0.52 16.45
CA GLY A 32 10.24 1.02 17.69
C GLY A 32 9.71 0.29 18.94
N LYS A 33 10.14 0.76 20.12
CA LYS A 33 9.66 0.22 21.41
C LYS A 33 8.15 0.39 21.64
N ASP A 34 7.50 1.28 20.89
CA ASP A 34 6.06 1.53 20.91
C ASP A 34 5.26 0.45 20.16
N GLY A 35 5.92 -0.46 19.42
CA GLY A 35 5.24 -1.48 18.64
C GLY A 35 4.57 -0.94 17.38
N ILE A 36 4.82 0.32 17.01
CA ILE A 36 4.13 0.99 15.90
C ILE A 36 5.01 0.94 14.66
N ASN A 37 4.44 0.43 13.57
CA ASN A 37 5.03 0.56 12.24
C ASN A 37 4.79 1.98 11.70
N GLN A 38 5.82 2.82 11.77
CA GLN A 38 5.71 4.24 11.41
C GLN A 38 5.44 4.45 9.92
N VAL A 39 5.85 3.50 9.06
CA VAL A 39 5.58 3.56 7.62
C VAL A 39 4.09 3.39 7.35
N LEU A 40 3.46 2.37 7.95
CA LEU A 40 2.02 2.17 7.83
C LEU A 40 1.23 3.35 8.38
N ARG A 41 1.62 3.87 9.55
CA ARG A 41 0.98 5.04 10.17
C ARG A 41 1.06 6.28 9.29
N TYR A 42 2.18 6.49 8.60
CA TYR A 42 2.34 7.59 7.65
C TYR A 42 1.34 7.48 6.50
N PHE A 43 1.26 6.31 5.86
CA PHE A 43 0.33 6.10 4.75
C PHE A 43 -1.13 6.21 5.19
N GLU A 44 -1.47 5.68 6.36
CA GLU A 44 -2.81 5.81 6.96
C GLU A 44 -3.23 7.28 7.13
N GLY A 45 -2.28 8.16 7.48
CA GLY A 45 -2.51 9.59 7.65
C GLY A 45 -2.58 10.41 6.36
N LEU A 46 -2.35 9.82 5.19
CA LEU A 46 -2.37 10.56 3.93
C LEU A 46 -3.78 11.06 3.58
N PRO A 47 -3.91 12.27 3.00
CA PRO A 47 -5.15 12.71 2.39
C PRO A 47 -5.64 11.70 1.34
N MET A 48 -6.96 11.50 1.27
CA MET A 48 -7.58 10.53 0.36
C MET A 48 -7.15 10.67 -1.11
N PRO A 49 -6.95 11.86 -1.69
CA PRO A 49 -6.44 12.00 -3.05
C PRO A 49 -5.08 11.32 -3.29
N ASP A 50 -4.21 11.30 -2.28
CA ASP A 50 -2.88 10.69 -2.38
C ASP A 50 -2.90 9.23 -1.96
N ARG A 51 -3.63 8.90 -0.88
CA ARG A 51 -3.75 7.50 -0.42
C ARG A 51 -4.31 6.57 -1.50
N ARG A 52 -5.27 7.04 -2.32
CA ARG A 52 -5.89 6.27 -3.42
C ARG A 52 -4.98 6.02 -4.63
N LYS A 53 -3.84 6.71 -4.73
CA LYS A 53 -2.85 6.49 -5.80
C LYS A 53 -1.91 5.32 -5.48
N ILE A 54 -1.91 4.85 -4.24
CA ILE A 54 -0.94 3.90 -3.70
C ILE A 54 -1.66 2.58 -3.38
N PHE A 55 -1.12 1.47 -3.89
CA PHE A 55 -1.54 0.12 -3.52
C PHE A 55 -0.59 -0.43 -2.45
N ILE A 56 -1.07 -0.62 -1.22
CA ILE A 56 -0.23 -1.06 -0.10
C ILE A 56 -0.43 -2.54 0.16
N VAL A 57 0.69 -3.28 0.13
CA VAL A 57 0.77 -4.71 0.46
C VAL A 57 1.47 -4.86 1.80
N LEU A 58 0.79 -5.50 2.75
CA LEU A 58 1.35 -5.85 4.05
C LEU A 58 1.82 -7.31 4.02
N ILE A 59 3.11 -7.53 4.24
CA ILE A 59 3.67 -8.86 4.50
C ILE A 59 3.53 -9.13 6.00
N SER A 60 2.74 -10.14 6.36
CA SER A 60 2.44 -10.46 7.75
C SER A 60 2.78 -11.91 8.07
N SER A 61 3.31 -12.17 9.26
CA SER A 61 3.41 -13.52 9.82
C SER A 61 2.18 -13.91 10.65
N THR A 62 1.31 -12.95 10.94
CA THR A 62 0.16 -13.10 11.85
C THR A 62 -1.15 -13.31 11.09
N PHE A 63 -1.33 -12.61 9.97
CA PHE A 63 -2.59 -12.59 9.21
C PHE A 63 -2.51 -13.52 8.00
N ALA A 64 -3.65 -14.10 7.64
CA ALA A 64 -3.76 -14.92 6.43
C ALA A 64 -3.66 -14.05 5.17
N THR A 65 -3.20 -14.65 4.07
CA THR A 65 -3.25 -14.00 2.75
C THR A 65 -4.70 -13.65 2.40
N MET A 66 -4.90 -12.43 1.88
CA MET A 66 -6.23 -11.89 1.54
C MET A 66 -7.21 -11.82 2.75
N ASP A 67 -6.70 -11.60 3.96
CA ASP A 67 -7.54 -11.26 5.10
C ASP A 67 -8.14 -9.85 4.95
N TYR A 68 -9.24 -9.76 4.20
CA TYR A 68 -9.88 -8.49 3.85
C TYR A 68 -10.40 -7.72 5.07
N MET A 69 -10.67 -8.39 6.20
CA MET A 69 -11.09 -7.67 7.39
C MET A 69 -9.93 -6.91 8.02
N HIS A 70 -8.76 -7.55 8.09
CA HIS A 70 -7.56 -6.91 8.60
C HIS A 70 -6.96 -5.90 7.63
N THR A 71 -7.14 -6.04 6.31
CA THR A 71 -6.71 -5.01 5.35
C THR A 71 -7.41 -3.67 5.63
N LEU A 72 -8.73 -3.71 5.83
CA LEU A 72 -9.54 -2.54 6.18
C LEU A 72 -9.11 -1.94 7.52
N ASN A 73 -8.88 -2.77 8.54
CA ASN A 73 -8.45 -2.30 9.86
C ASN A 73 -7.06 -1.63 9.82
N LYS A 74 -6.16 -2.11 8.97
CA LYS A 74 -4.78 -1.61 8.86
C LYS A 74 -4.59 -0.55 7.78
N SER A 75 -5.66 -0.15 7.09
CA SER A 75 -5.62 0.81 5.97
C SER A 75 -4.66 0.37 4.85
N VAL A 76 -4.60 -0.93 4.57
CA VAL A 76 -3.81 -1.52 3.46
C VAL A 76 -4.75 -2.12 2.41
N ASN A 77 -4.22 -2.40 1.21
CA ASN A 77 -5.01 -2.94 0.11
C ASN A 77 -4.97 -4.47 0.08
N LEU A 78 -3.83 -5.06 0.43
CA LEU A 78 -3.62 -6.51 0.39
C LEU A 78 -2.76 -6.94 1.58
N ILE A 79 -3.10 -8.08 2.17
CA ILE A 79 -2.24 -8.80 3.12
C ILE A 79 -1.75 -10.06 2.42
N ILE A 80 -0.46 -10.32 2.52
CA ILE A 80 0.19 -11.56 2.09
C ILE A 80 0.83 -12.18 3.32
N ASN A 81 0.49 -13.43 3.60
CA ASN A 81 1.18 -14.17 4.66
C ASN A 81 2.63 -14.46 4.22
N ALA A 82 3.58 -14.29 5.14
CA ALA A 82 5.00 -14.49 4.87
C ALA A 82 5.33 -15.90 4.35
N ASP A 83 4.58 -16.92 4.78
CA ASP A 83 4.75 -18.30 4.35
C ASP A 83 4.36 -18.50 2.86
N GLU A 84 3.51 -17.63 2.33
CA GLU A 84 2.97 -17.69 0.96
C GLU A 84 3.61 -16.65 0.02
N ILE A 85 4.63 -15.93 0.48
CA ILE A 85 5.23 -14.81 -0.27
C ILE A 85 5.79 -15.22 -1.64
N SER A 86 6.20 -16.49 -1.80
CA SER A 86 6.70 -17.03 -3.07
C SER A 86 5.66 -17.00 -4.19
N GLY A 87 4.36 -17.06 -3.85
CA GLY A 87 3.24 -16.98 -4.78
C GLY A 87 2.63 -15.58 -4.95
N MET A 88 3.18 -14.57 -4.27
CA MET A 88 2.59 -13.22 -4.19
C MET A 88 2.36 -12.57 -5.55
N GLY A 89 3.21 -12.83 -6.55
CA GLY A 89 3.15 -12.15 -7.84
C GLY A 89 1.79 -12.26 -8.53
N MET A 90 1.22 -13.46 -8.59
CA MET A 90 -0.09 -13.67 -9.23
C MET A 90 -1.23 -12.99 -8.46
N ILE A 91 -1.18 -13.07 -7.13
CA ILE A 91 -2.17 -12.45 -6.24
C ILE A 91 -2.12 -10.93 -6.38
N LEU A 92 -0.91 -10.36 -6.35
CA LEU A 92 -0.68 -8.93 -6.46
C LEU A 92 -1.22 -8.37 -7.79
N THR A 93 -0.91 -9.02 -8.92
CA THR A 93 -1.41 -8.58 -10.22
C THR A 93 -2.93 -8.52 -10.24
N ARG A 94 -3.59 -9.60 -9.80
CA ARG A 94 -5.06 -9.66 -9.77
C ARG A 94 -5.66 -8.59 -8.87
N GLU A 95 -5.18 -8.44 -7.65
CA GLU A 95 -5.73 -7.50 -6.68
C GLU A 95 -5.49 -6.04 -7.10
N MET A 96 -4.37 -5.76 -7.78
CA MET A 96 -4.12 -4.45 -8.38
C MET A 96 -5.10 -4.14 -9.52
N GLU A 97 -5.36 -5.10 -10.41
CA GLU A 97 -6.34 -4.96 -11.49
C GLU A 97 -7.75 -4.71 -10.93
N GLU A 98 -8.15 -5.47 -9.91
CA GLU A 98 -9.44 -5.29 -9.22
C GLU A 98 -9.54 -3.90 -8.57
N ASN A 99 -8.47 -3.40 -7.94
CA ASN A 99 -8.43 -2.06 -7.36
C ASN A 99 -8.44 -0.94 -8.41
N GLU A 100 -7.76 -1.11 -9.54
CA GLU A 100 -7.83 -0.16 -10.65
C GLU A 100 -9.23 -0.10 -11.26
N TYR A 101 -9.86 -1.26 -11.44
CA TYR A 101 -11.24 -1.36 -11.87
C TYR A 101 -12.17 -0.67 -10.87
N PHE A 102 -12.04 -0.93 -9.57
CA PHE A 102 -12.85 -0.26 -8.54
C PHE A 102 -12.81 1.27 -8.62
N TYR A 103 -11.63 1.85 -8.91
CA TYR A 103 -11.46 3.29 -9.03
C TYR A 103 -11.70 3.86 -10.44
N HIS A 104 -12.03 3.05 -11.45
CA HIS A 104 -12.13 3.51 -12.84
C HIS A 104 -13.15 4.67 -12.96
N VAL A 105 -14.34 4.50 -12.38
CA VAL A 105 -15.43 5.50 -12.44
C VAL A 105 -14.99 6.80 -11.80
N PHE A 106 -14.34 6.71 -10.63
CA PHE A 106 -13.85 7.87 -9.90
C PHE A 106 -12.79 8.65 -10.70
N LYS A 107 -11.85 7.93 -11.31
CA LYS A 107 -10.81 8.53 -12.17
C LYS A 107 -11.44 9.20 -13.40
N ASP A 108 -12.44 8.57 -14.03
CA ASP A 108 -13.15 9.15 -15.17
C ASP A 108 -13.87 10.46 -14.82
N TYR A 109 -14.51 10.51 -13.64
CA TYR A 109 -15.10 11.76 -13.15
C TYR A 109 -14.03 12.83 -12.88
N GLN A 110 -12.91 12.47 -12.25
CA GLN A 110 -11.83 13.43 -12.02
C GLN A 110 -11.29 14.04 -13.33
N ARG A 111 -11.10 13.23 -14.37
CA ARG A 111 -10.69 13.70 -15.70
C ARG A 111 -11.72 14.65 -16.31
N LYS A 112 -13.00 14.27 -16.29
CA LYS A 112 -14.10 15.11 -16.81
C LYS A 112 -14.19 16.49 -16.14
N PHE A 113 -13.84 16.58 -14.86
CA PHE A 113 -13.85 17.83 -14.10
C PHE A 113 -12.48 18.55 -14.05
N GLY A 114 -11.50 18.12 -14.85
CA GLY A 114 -10.18 18.78 -14.97
C GLY A 114 -9.30 18.67 -13.72
N LYS A 115 -9.46 17.63 -12.90
CA LYS A 115 -8.70 17.43 -11.64
C LYS A 115 -7.52 16.45 -11.76
N LEU A 116 -7.30 15.87 -12.94
CA LEU A 116 -6.14 15.06 -13.28
C LEU A 116 -5.51 15.69 -14.54
N GLU A 117 -4.25 16.10 -14.46
CA GLU A 117 -3.44 16.35 -15.67
C GLU A 117 -3.03 14.99 -16.28
N GLU A 118 -2.91 14.95 -17.60
CA GLU A 118 -2.62 13.74 -18.40
C GLU A 118 -1.28 13.07 -18.07
#